data_AF-A0A1B6D0Y1-F1
#
_entry.id   AF-A0A1B6D0Y1-F1
#
_cell.length_a   1.000
_cell.length_b   1.000
_cell.length_c   1.000
_cell.angle_alpha   90.00
_cell.angle_beta   90.00
_cell.angle_gamma   90.00
#
_symmetry.space_group_name_H-M   'P 1'
#
loop_
_entity.id
_entity.type
_entity.pdbx_description
1 polymer ?
#
loop_
_entity_poly.entity_id
_entity_poly.type
_entity_poly.pdbx_seq_one_letter_code
_entity_poly.pdbx_strand_id
1 'polypeptide(L)'
;MDIEELSHEDYLILMAKQALHENPLESKAWMITAKSLYTKNFAIQFEAYAIEKISNNCKDAAKHFSELFRQFQDNDKLWEEVNLMMTALCTNSPTDEQTFLKGVFTNIPLEIQYNLLLVAAERSTSVIQHCHLVLLLLKTFPEKLDQHCQKLIATLMKAEQHFYEQNPLNPFRKLFVCDLQPLIAASTIIKTPQLFKILTNCIDFYLVYIIKTSENQTQDILFTDCIIEDPWNSMFNVFKTIGRQLGWELYDLFTSSLGKKNIWQKISRYATHCYEKKSNYRQLVFSSMILFIHCLFDYNTSVESGTGGQRTDSDNLVLLESISSDIQKSEYPAKKAKS
;
A
#
# COMPACT_ATOMS: atom_id res chain seq x y z
N MET A 1 -8.20 46.98 24.79
CA MET A 1 -9.21 45.92 24.60
C MET A 1 -9.62 45.54 26.00
N ASP A 2 -10.83 45.92 26.39
CA ASP A 2 -11.24 46.03 27.78
C ASP A 2 -11.32 44.65 28.45
N ILE A 3 -10.68 44.54 29.62
CA ILE A 3 -10.49 43.31 30.39
C ILE A 3 -11.78 42.91 31.15
N GLU A 4 -12.81 43.78 31.16
CA GLU A 4 -13.98 43.65 32.03
C GLU A 4 -15.11 42.75 31.51
N GLU A 5 -15.03 42.22 30.28
CA GLU A 5 -16.02 41.27 29.73
C GLU A 5 -15.44 39.88 29.39
N LEU A 6 -14.19 39.58 29.77
CA LEU A 6 -13.65 38.24 29.58
C LEU A 6 -14.16 37.30 30.69
N SER A 7 -14.67 36.12 30.30
CA SER A 7 -14.94 35.04 31.24
C SER A 7 -13.67 34.76 32.06
N HIS A 8 -13.82 34.40 33.33
CA HIS A 8 -12.67 34.12 34.21
C HIS A 8 -11.78 33.00 33.63
N GLU A 9 -12.34 32.14 32.79
CA GLU A 9 -11.67 31.09 32.04
C GLU A 9 -10.80 31.66 30.91
N ASP A 10 -11.33 32.61 30.14
CA ASP A 10 -10.62 33.28 29.04
C ASP A 10 -9.50 34.19 29.57
N TYR A 11 -9.71 34.80 30.75
CA TYR A 11 -8.69 35.59 31.43
C TYR A 11 -7.46 34.74 31.78
N LEU A 12 -7.68 33.56 32.38
CA LEU A 12 -6.59 32.65 32.74
C LEU A 12 -5.83 32.14 31.49
N ILE A 13 -6.56 31.88 30.39
CA ILE A 13 -5.96 31.52 29.10
C ILE A 13 -5.12 32.66 28.53
N LEU A 14 -5.61 33.90 28.59
CA LEU A 14 -4.91 35.09 28.09
C LEU A 14 -3.63 35.36 28.87
N MET A 15 -3.67 35.23 30.20
CA MET A 15 -2.49 35.35 31.06
C MET A 15 -1.46 34.26 30.76
N ALA A 16 -1.88 33.01 30.55
CA ALA A 16 -0.98 31.92 30.18
C ALA A 16 -0.29 32.14 28.82
N LYS A 17 -0.99 32.73 27.84
CA LYS A 17 -0.43 33.07 26.52
C LYS A 17 0.59 34.20 26.58
N GLN A 18 0.29 35.26 27.34
CA GLN A 18 1.22 36.39 27.50
C GLN A 18 2.51 35.95 28.19
N ALA A 19 2.38 35.13 29.25
CA ALA A 19 3.52 34.58 29.96
C ALA A 19 4.37 33.61 29.11
N LEU A 20 3.85 33.05 28.01
CA LEU A 20 4.60 32.10 27.17
C LEU A 20 5.82 32.74 26.49
N HIS A 21 5.72 34.02 26.13
CA HIS A 21 6.81 34.75 25.47
C HIS A 21 7.88 35.24 26.45
N GLU A 22 7.51 35.51 27.71
CA GLU A 22 8.41 36.05 28.72
C GLU A 22 9.02 34.94 29.60
N ASN A 23 8.21 33.96 30.02
CA ASN A 23 8.63 32.87 30.89
C ASN A 23 7.75 31.59 30.73
N PRO A 24 8.25 30.56 30.03
CA PRO A 24 7.51 29.30 29.82
C PRO A 24 7.08 28.59 31.12
N LEU A 25 7.80 28.77 32.23
CA LEU A 25 7.44 28.15 33.52
C LEU A 25 6.24 28.85 34.17
N GLU A 26 6.15 30.17 34.02
CA GLU A 26 5.03 30.95 34.52
C GLU A 26 3.75 30.65 33.74
N SER A 27 3.86 30.52 32.42
CA SER A 27 2.77 30.04 31.55
C SER A 27 2.22 28.67 32.03
N LYS A 28 3.11 27.73 32.39
CA LYS A 28 2.71 26.43 32.95
C LYS A 28 2.04 26.55 34.31
N ALA A 29 2.50 27.45 35.18
CA ALA A 29 1.89 27.67 36.50
C ALA A 29 0.46 28.23 36.38
N TRP A 30 0.24 29.19 35.47
CA TRP A 30 -1.10 29.70 35.14
C TRP A 30 -2.00 28.58 34.61
N MET A 31 -1.48 27.73 33.72
CA MET A 31 -2.26 26.63 33.16
C MET A 31 -2.60 25.54 34.18
N ILE A 32 -1.70 25.19 35.09
CA ILE A 32 -1.97 24.25 36.19
C ILE A 32 -3.08 24.80 37.10
N THR A 33 -3.04 26.10 37.39
CA THR A 33 -4.07 26.78 38.20
C THR A 33 -5.42 26.73 37.48
N ALA A 34 -5.46 27.06 36.19
CA ALA A 34 -6.67 26.98 35.39
C ALA A 34 -7.24 25.55 35.30
N LYS A 35 -6.40 24.53 35.07
CA LYS A 35 -6.80 23.11 35.06
C LYS A 35 -7.37 22.65 36.41
N SER A 36 -6.82 23.17 37.52
CA SER A 36 -7.27 22.83 38.87
C SER A 36 -8.64 23.44 39.20
N LEU A 37 -8.89 24.65 38.72
CA LEU A 37 -10.15 25.36 38.91
C LEU A 37 -11.25 24.84 37.97
N TYR A 38 -10.90 24.49 36.73
CA TYR A 38 -11.85 24.16 35.66
C TYR A 38 -11.51 22.81 35.00
N THR A 39 -11.56 21.75 35.80
CA THR A 39 -11.16 20.38 35.40
C THR A 39 -11.94 19.77 34.24
N LYS A 40 -13.11 20.31 33.87
CA LYS A 40 -13.97 19.81 32.77
C LYS A 40 -14.17 20.83 31.64
N ASN A 41 -13.39 21.90 31.60
CA ASN A 41 -13.50 22.87 30.52
C ASN A 41 -12.58 22.50 29.36
N PHE A 42 -13.17 22.29 28.18
CA PHE A 42 -12.45 21.99 26.94
C PHE A 42 -11.46 23.10 26.55
N ALA A 43 -11.83 24.37 26.68
CA ALA A 43 -11.00 25.49 26.24
C ALA A 43 -9.66 25.53 26.99
N ILE A 44 -9.69 25.36 28.31
CA ILE A 44 -8.49 25.37 29.16
C ILE A 44 -7.61 24.14 28.91
N GLN A 45 -8.21 22.96 28.76
CA GLN A 45 -7.44 21.75 28.47
C GLN A 45 -6.83 21.74 27.07
N PHE A 46 -7.56 22.26 26.07
CA PHE A 46 -7.06 22.38 24.70
C PHE A 46 -5.94 23.42 24.62
N GLU A 47 -6.06 24.52 25.37
CA GLU A 47 -5.01 25.52 25.47
C GLU A 47 -3.75 24.96 26.16
N ALA A 48 -3.89 24.12 27.18
CA ALA A 48 -2.76 23.41 27.79
C ALA A 48 -2.01 22.54 26.77
N TYR A 49 -2.72 21.90 25.84
CA TYR A 49 -2.11 21.19 24.72
C TYR A 49 -1.44 22.15 23.71
N ALA A 50 -2.07 23.26 23.36
CA ALA A 50 -1.53 24.25 22.43
C ALA A 50 -0.22 24.89 22.93
N ILE A 51 -0.13 25.19 24.23
CA ILE A 51 1.09 25.71 24.86
C ILE A 51 2.24 24.69 24.79
N GLU A 52 1.97 23.40 25.03
CA GLU A 52 2.99 22.34 24.91
C GLU A 52 3.40 22.09 23.44
N LYS A 53 2.49 22.32 22.48
CA LYS A 53 2.80 22.32 21.03
C LYS A 53 3.77 23.43 20.66
N ILE A 54 3.55 24.66 21.15
CA ILE A 54 4.47 25.79 20.95
C ILE A 54 5.81 25.53 21.65
N SER A 55 5.79 24.85 22.80
CA SER A 55 6.99 24.49 23.57
C SER A 55 7.75 23.27 23.00
N ASN A 56 7.28 22.69 21.88
CA ASN A 56 7.84 21.51 21.21
C ASN A 56 8.02 20.29 22.15
N ASN A 57 7.15 20.14 23.15
CA ASN A 57 7.25 19.08 24.15
C ASN A 57 6.28 17.93 23.86
N CYS A 58 6.73 16.97 23.06
CA CYS A 58 5.89 15.85 22.61
C CYS A 58 5.30 15.00 23.76
N LYS A 59 6.02 14.86 24.89
CA LYS A 59 5.62 13.96 25.98
C LYS A 59 4.45 14.50 26.78
N ASP A 60 4.52 15.77 27.16
CA ASP A 60 3.44 16.38 27.94
C ASP A 60 2.26 16.77 27.04
N ALA A 61 2.52 17.12 25.76
CA ALA A 61 1.48 17.23 24.75
C ALA A 61 0.69 15.92 24.59
N ALA A 62 1.37 14.77 24.55
CA ALA A 62 0.71 13.46 24.45
C ALA A 62 -0.15 13.13 25.68
N LYS A 63 0.28 13.51 26.89
CA LYS A 63 -0.53 13.33 28.11
C LYS A 63 -1.79 14.20 28.07
N HIS A 64 -1.64 15.48 27.76
CA HIS A 64 -2.77 16.40 27.63
C HIS A 64 -3.75 15.98 26.53
N PHE A 65 -3.23 15.52 25.39
CA PHE A 65 -4.04 14.99 24.31
C PHE A 65 -4.79 13.71 24.71
N SER A 66 -4.15 12.83 25.47
CA SER A 66 -4.78 11.61 26.00
C SER A 66 -5.93 11.92 26.96
N GLU A 67 -5.74 12.91 27.84
CA GLU A 67 -6.78 13.40 28.76
C GLU A 67 -7.97 14.01 27.98
N LEU A 68 -7.66 14.87 27.00
CA LEU A 68 -8.65 15.50 26.12
C LEU A 68 -9.47 14.47 25.35
N PHE A 69 -8.82 13.48 24.73
CA PHE A 69 -9.51 12.44 23.96
C PHE A 69 -10.40 11.56 24.84
N ARG A 70 -10.05 11.35 26.11
CA ARG A 70 -10.89 10.57 27.04
C ARG A 70 -12.14 11.32 27.48
N GLN A 71 -12.06 12.64 27.60
CA GLN A 71 -13.13 13.47 28.16
C GLN A 71 -14.03 14.11 27.10
N PHE A 72 -13.52 14.36 25.89
CA PHE A 72 -14.15 15.24 24.90
C PHE A 72 -14.22 14.66 23.48
N GLN A 73 -14.71 13.43 23.34
CA GLN A 73 -14.81 12.75 22.04
C GLN A 73 -15.80 13.40 21.07
N ASP A 74 -16.71 14.25 21.54
CA ASP A 74 -17.75 14.86 20.70
C ASP A 74 -17.39 16.26 20.17
N ASN A 75 -16.24 16.82 20.57
CA ASN A 75 -15.87 18.19 20.19
C ASN A 75 -15.20 18.27 18.81
N ASP A 76 -15.75 19.09 17.91
CA ASP A 76 -15.28 19.24 16.53
C ASP A 76 -13.84 19.78 16.45
N LYS A 77 -13.46 20.73 17.31
CA LYS A 77 -12.09 21.29 17.36
C LYS A 77 -11.03 20.25 17.71
N LEU A 78 -11.36 19.26 18.55
CA LEU A 78 -10.45 18.16 18.84
C LEU A 78 -10.28 17.30 17.58
N TRP A 79 -11.37 17.01 16.87
CA TRP A 79 -11.34 16.22 15.64
C TRP A 79 -10.58 16.88 14.50
N GLU A 80 -10.58 18.22 14.40
CA GLU A 80 -9.69 18.93 13.48
C GLU A 80 -8.21 18.59 13.76
N GLU A 81 -7.79 18.64 15.02
CA GLU A 81 -6.42 18.29 15.41
C GLU A 81 -6.14 16.79 15.21
N VAL A 82 -7.11 15.91 15.48
CA VAL A 82 -7.00 14.48 15.16
C VAL A 82 -6.80 14.28 13.67
N ASN A 83 -7.58 14.96 12.82
CA ASN A 83 -7.44 14.87 11.37
C ASN A 83 -6.08 15.37 10.87
N LEU A 84 -5.55 16.44 11.46
CA LEU A 84 -4.19 16.92 11.20
C LEU A 84 -3.14 15.87 11.61
N MET A 85 -3.28 15.27 12.79
CA MET A 85 -2.40 14.20 13.27
C MET A 85 -2.46 12.97 12.36
N MET A 86 -3.66 12.56 11.95
CA MET A 86 -3.88 11.43 11.04
C MET A 86 -3.28 11.69 9.65
N THR A 87 -3.46 12.89 9.12
CA THR A 87 -2.86 13.30 7.85
C THR A 87 -1.34 13.32 7.96
N ALA A 88 -0.81 13.83 9.07
CA ALA A 88 0.63 13.81 9.35
C ALA A 88 1.16 12.37 9.35
N LEU A 89 0.49 11.44 10.03
CA LEU A 89 0.87 10.03 10.12
C LEU A 89 0.88 9.34 8.74
N CYS A 90 -0.06 9.68 7.86
CA CYS A 90 -0.15 9.11 6.51
C CYS A 90 0.80 9.76 5.49
N THR A 91 1.43 10.90 5.80
CA THR A 91 2.27 11.64 4.84
C THR A 91 3.73 11.14 4.87
N ASN A 92 4.28 10.87 3.67
CA ASN A 92 5.65 10.35 3.48
C ASN A 92 6.74 11.40 3.66
N SER A 93 6.47 12.68 3.36
CA SER A 93 7.37 13.82 3.55
C SER A 93 6.78 14.81 4.57
N PRO A 94 7.01 14.62 5.88
CA PRO A 94 6.38 15.44 6.89
C PRO A 94 7.01 16.84 6.97
N THR A 95 6.19 17.87 7.14
CA THR A 95 6.66 19.18 7.62
C THR A 95 7.12 19.10 9.08
N ASP A 96 7.80 20.14 9.59
CA ASP A 96 8.26 20.18 10.99
C ASP A 96 7.10 19.97 11.98
N GLU A 97 5.94 20.58 11.70
CA GLU A 97 4.71 20.39 12.48
C GLU A 97 4.16 18.95 12.40
N GLN A 98 4.20 18.33 11.22
CA GLN A 98 3.76 16.94 11.03
C GLN A 98 4.71 15.95 11.73
N THR A 99 6.01 16.27 11.79
CA THR A 99 7.00 15.48 12.53
C THR A 99 6.74 15.57 14.04
N PHE A 100 6.40 16.76 14.55
CA PHE A 100 5.94 16.93 15.93
C PHE A 100 4.69 16.09 16.22
N LEU A 101 3.66 16.15 15.36
CA LEU A 101 2.42 15.37 15.54
C LEU A 101 2.67 13.85 15.53
N LYS A 102 3.57 13.36 14.69
CA LYS A 102 4.05 11.96 14.74
C LYS A 102 4.73 11.66 16.09
N GLY A 103 5.54 12.59 16.60
CA GLY A 103 6.15 12.53 17.93
C GLY A 103 5.13 12.48 19.06
N VAL A 104 4.07 13.29 19.00
CA VAL A 104 2.98 13.25 19.98
C VAL A 104 2.29 11.88 19.95
N PHE A 105 1.91 11.39 18.77
CA PHE A 105 1.22 10.10 18.63
C PHE A 105 2.02 8.93 19.21
N THR A 106 3.33 8.87 18.94
CA THR A 106 4.21 7.81 19.48
C THR A 106 4.34 7.82 21.00
N ASN A 107 4.12 8.98 21.65
CA ASN A 107 4.16 9.12 23.11
C ASN A 107 2.79 8.90 23.78
N ILE A 108 1.70 8.74 23.02
CA ILE A 108 0.38 8.40 23.55
C ILE A 108 0.35 6.91 23.96
N PRO A 109 -0.39 6.50 25.00
CA PRO A 109 -0.58 5.08 25.34
C PRO A 109 -1.18 4.26 24.18
N LEU A 110 -0.69 3.03 23.98
CA LEU A 110 -1.10 2.15 22.87
C LEU A 110 -2.62 1.92 22.77
N GLU A 111 -3.31 1.83 23.90
CA GLU A 111 -4.78 1.68 23.94
C GLU A 111 -5.49 2.90 23.33
N ILE A 112 -5.00 4.11 23.64
CA ILE A 112 -5.56 5.35 23.11
C ILE A 112 -5.18 5.51 21.64
N GLN A 113 -3.96 5.16 21.24
CA GLN A 113 -3.55 5.14 19.83
C GLN A 113 -4.47 4.24 18.99
N TYR A 114 -4.77 3.04 19.48
CA TYR A 114 -5.66 2.10 18.81
C TYR A 114 -7.08 2.66 18.68
N ASN A 115 -7.66 3.14 19.78
CA ASN A 115 -9.01 3.71 19.76
C ASN A 115 -9.10 4.97 18.88
N LEU A 116 -8.08 5.83 18.92
CA LEU A 116 -8.00 7.03 18.10
C LEU A 116 -8.01 6.68 16.61
N LEU A 117 -7.18 5.72 16.19
CA LEU A 117 -7.13 5.26 14.80
C LEU A 117 -8.44 4.61 14.35
N LEU A 118 -9.05 3.80 15.22
CA LEU A 118 -10.30 3.13 14.92
C LEU A 118 -11.45 4.13 14.72
N VAL A 119 -11.64 5.05 15.67
CA VAL A 119 -12.72 6.05 15.60
C VAL A 119 -12.46 7.06 14.48
N ALA A 120 -11.20 7.45 14.24
CA ALA A 120 -10.85 8.30 13.10
C ALA A 120 -11.13 7.62 11.75
N ALA A 121 -10.85 6.32 11.64
CA ALA A 121 -11.19 5.55 10.44
C ALA A 121 -12.72 5.50 10.24
N GLU A 122 -13.51 5.26 11.28
CA GLU A 122 -14.98 5.22 11.20
C GLU A 122 -15.60 6.57 10.84
N ARG A 123 -15.01 7.68 11.30
CA ARG A 123 -15.49 9.04 11.03
C ARG A 123 -14.95 9.65 9.73
N SER A 124 -14.03 8.97 9.05
CA SER A 124 -13.43 9.51 7.82
C SER A 124 -14.45 9.67 6.70
N THR A 125 -14.43 10.82 6.04
CA THR A 125 -15.35 11.15 4.94
C THR A 125 -14.91 10.54 3.60
N SER A 126 -13.60 10.26 3.49
CA SER A 126 -12.98 9.73 2.28
C SER A 126 -12.60 8.27 2.44
N VAL A 127 -13.03 7.43 1.49
CA VAL A 127 -12.73 5.98 1.48
C VAL A 127 -11.23 5.71 1.43
N ILE A 128 -10.45 6.57 0.77
CA ILE A 128 -9.00 6.38 0.72
C ILE A 128 -8.32 6.74 2.05
N GLN A 129 -8.80 7.77 2.73
CA GLN A 129 -8.33 8.13 4.06
C GLN A 129 -8.67 7.03 5.08
N HIS A 130 -9.89 6.49 5.00
CA HIS A 130 -10.29 5.31 5.76
C HIS A 130 -9.29 4.16 5.56
N CYS A 131 -8.97 3.83 4.30
CA CYS A 131 -8.06 2.74 4.00
C CYS A 131 -6.63 2.99 4.49
N HIS A 132 -6.10 4.22 4.37
CA HIS A 132 -4.80 4.58 4.90
C HIS A 132 -4.73 4.44 6.43
N LEU A 133 -5.78 4.86 7.15
CA LEU A 133 -5.83 4.77 8.61
C LEU A 133 -5.95 3.34 9.10
N VAL A 134 -6.78 2.53 8.44
CA VAL A 134 -6.86 1.10 8.76
C VAL A 134 -5.54 0.40 8.44
N LEU A 135 -4.83 0.78 7.37
CA LEU A 135 -3.49 0.24 7.10
C LEU A 135 -2.47 0.64 8.13
N LEU A 136 -2.50 1.89 8.59
CA LEU A 136 -1.65 2.35 9.67
C LEU A 136 -1.92 1.52 10.94
N LEU A 137 -3.19 1.27 11.27
CA LEU A 137 -3.60 0.42 12.38
C LEU A 137 -3.08 -1.03 12.23
N LEU A 138 -3.15 -1.60 11.03
CA LEU A 138 -2.64 -2.95 10.75
C LEU A 138 -1.11 -3.02 10.87
N LYS A 139 -0.39 -1.97 10.47
CA LYS A 139 1.07 -1.87 10.60
C LYS A 139 1.50 -1.68 12.06
N THR A 140 0.77 -0.88 12.85
CA THR A 140 1.10 -0.60 14.26
C THR A 140 0.65 -1.71 15.21
N PHE A 141 -0.44 -2.42 14.91
CA PHE A 141 -1.01 -3.46 15.76
C PHE A 141 -1.21 -4.79 14.99
N PRO A 142 -0.11 -5.53 14.70
CA PRO A 142 -0.20 -6.78 13.95
C PRO A 142 -1.02 -7.87 14.67
N GLU A 143 -1.19 -7.79 16.00
CA GLU A 143 -2.01 -8.74 16.77
C GLU A 143 -3.51 -8.68 16.43
N LYS A 144 -3.99 -7.59 15.83
CA LYS A 144 -5.41 -7.39 15.45
C LYS A 144 -5.64 -7.51 13.94
N LEU A 145 -4.65 -8.01 13.20
CA LEU A 145 -4.69 -8.14 11.75
C LEU A 145 -5.96 -8.86 11.27
N ASP A 146 -6.31 -9.98 11.93
CA ASP A 146 -7.45 -10.84 11.58
C ASP A 146 -8.80 -10.11 11.59
N GLN A 147 -8.97 -9.15 12.50
CA GLN A 147 -10.26 -8.51 12.74
C GLN A 147 -10.61 -7.47 11.66
N HIS A 148 -9.60 -6.75 11.18
CA HIS A 148 -9.79 -5.59 10.31
C HIS A 148 -9.31 -5.82 8.87
N CYS A 149 -8.39 -6.77 8.64
CA CYS A 149 -7.83 -7.06 7.32
C CYS A 149 -8.91 -7.47 6.30
N GLN A 150 -9.80 -8.41 6.64
CA GLN A 150 -10.85 -8.86 5.71
C GLN A 150 -11.83 -7.73 5.35
N LYS A 151 -12.16 -6.86 6.31
CA LYS A 151 -13.03 -5.69 6.08
C LYS A 151 -12.36 -4.65 5.19
N LEU A 152 -11.06 -4.41 5.41
CA LEU A 152 -10.27 -3.51 4.57
C LEU A 152 -10.19 -4.02 3.13
N ILE A 153 -9.87 -5.30 2.93
CA ILE A 153 -9.83 -5.92 1.59
C ILE A 153 -11.19 -5.76 0.90
N ALA A 154 -12.29 -6.08 1.59
CA ALA A 154 -13.62 -5.92 1.01
C ALA A 154 -13.95 -4.46 0.65
N THR A 155 -13.51 -3.51 1.49
CA THR A 155 -13.73 -2.07 1.27
C THR A 155 -12.91 -1.55 0.09
N LEU A 156 -11.63 -1.93 0.01
CA LEU A 156 -10.74 -1.60 -1.12
C LEU A 156 -11.27 -2.17 -2.44
N MET A 157 -11.65 -3.45 -2.45
CA MET A 157 -12.19 -4.10 -3.65
C MET A 157 -13.52 -3.48 -4.11
N LYS A 158 -14.37 -3.03 -3.18
CA LYS A 158 -15.60 -2.30 -3.51
C LYS A 158 -15.29 -0.89 -4.01
N ALA A 159 -14.38 -0.18 -3.37
CA ALA A 159 -13.98 1.17 -3.75
C ALA A 159 -13.41 1.19 -5.17
N GLU A 160 -12.59 0.19 -5.50
CA GLU A 160 -12.03 0.00 -6.84
C GLU A 160 -13.11 -0.18 -7.91
N GLN A 161 -14.16 -0.97 -7.64
CA GLN A 161 -15.25 -1.21 -8.59
C GLN A 161 -16.08 0.04 -8.90
N HIS A 162 -16.14 0.99 -7.97
CA HIS A 162 -16.91 2.23 -8.12
C HIS A 162 -16.03 3.41 -8.56
N PHE A 163 -14.73 3.18 -8.76
CA PHE A 163 -13.83 4.22 -9.23
C PHE A 163 -14.09 4.49 -10.71
N TYR A 164 -14.35 5.76 -11.04
CA TYR A 164 -14.87 6.21 -12.33
C TYR A 164 -13.92 5.90 -13.51
N GLU A 165 -12.62 5.89 -13.25
CA GLU A 165 -11.60 5.52 -14.21
C GLU A 165 -11.21 4.06 -13.99
N GLN A 166 -11.63 3.15 -14.87
CA GLN A 166 -11.24 1.73 -14.83
C GLN A 166 -9.76 1.52 -15.19
N ASN A 167 -8.88 2.43 -14.78
CA ASN A 167 -7.44 2.33 -14.92
C ASN A 167 -6.89 1.40 -13.82
N PRO A 168 -6.16 0.34 -14.18
CA PRO A 168 -5.47 -0.54 -13.23
C PRO A 168 -4.48 0.21 -12.32
N LEU A 169 -3.99 1.38 -12.72
CA LEU A 169 -3.18 2.29 -11.89
C LEU A 169 -4.07 3.19 -11.03
N ASN A 170 -4.75 2.60 -10.06
CA ASN A 170 -5.62 3.29 -9.12
C ASN A 170 -4.94 3.43 -7.74
N PRO A 171 -5.08 4.57 -7.03
CA PRO A 171 -4.67 4.72 -5.63
C PRO A 171 -5.10 3.56 -4.70
N PHE A 172 -6.30 2.99 -4.87
CA PHE A 172 -6.78 1.84 -4.09
C PHE A 172 -6.02 0.54 -4.43
N ARG A 173 -5.71 0.31 -5.71
CA ARG A 173 -4.89 -0.83 -6.13
C ARG A 173 -3.44 -0.67 -5.68
N LYS A 174 -2.87 0.54 -5.76
CA LYS A 174 -1.54 0.84 -5.21
C LYS A 174 -1.48 0.50 -3.72
N LEU A 175 -2.43 1.02 -2.95
CA LEU A 175 -2.50 0.81 -1.52
C LEU A 175 -2.66 -0.68 -1.17
N PHE A 176 -3.42 -1.40 -1.98
CA PHE A 176 -3.56 -2.83 -1.85
C PHE A 176 -2.27 -3.61 -2.19
N VAL A 177 -1.64 -3.32 -3.32
CA VAL A 177 -0.48 -4.07 -3.87
C VAL A 177 0.82 -3.73 -3.14
N CYS A 178 1.07 -2.46 -2.84
CA CYS A 178 2.32 -2.01 -2.24
C CYS A 178 2.30 -2.09 -0.71
N ASP A 179 1.18 -1.74 -0.07
CA ASP A 179 1.13 -1.62 1.39
C ASP A 179 0.44 -2.79 2.10
N LEU A 180 -0.67 -3.29 1.55
CA LEU A 180 -1.43 -4.37 2.20
C LEU A 180 -0.88 -5.76 1.87
N GLN A 181 -0.43 -5.99 0.64
CA GLN A 181 0.03 -7.30 0.19
C GLN A 181 1.25 -7.84 0.98
N PRO A 182 2.28 -7.03 1.33
CA PRO A 182 3.38 -7.50 2.17
C PRO A 182 2.92 -7.91 3.59
N LEU A 183 1.86 -7.28 4.11
CA LEU A 183 1.28 -7.61 5.42
C LEU A 183 0.44 -8.89 5.35
N ILE A 184 -0.34 -9.05 4.28
CA ILE A 184 -1.11 -10.26 3.99
C ILE A 184 -0.20 -11.47 3.87
N ALA A 185 0.98 -11.31 3.26
CA ALA A 185 1.97 -12.36 3.08
C ALA A 185 2.31 -13.13 4.37
N ALA A 186 2.32 -12.39 5.49
CA ALA A 186 2.63 -12.93 6.80
C ALA A 186 1.47 -13.70 7.45
N SER A 187 0.27 -13.68 6.85
CA SER A 187 -0.96 -14.13 7.51
C SER A 187 -1.80 -15.10 6.65
N THR A 188 -2.41 -16.12 7.26
CA THR A 188 -3.19 -17.17 6.57
C THR A 188 -4.70 -16.90 6.55
N ILE A 189 -5.12 -15.65 6.70
CA ILE A 189 -6.51 -15.29 7.06
C ILE A 189 -7.44 -15.19 5.84
N ILE A 190 -6.88 -15.11 4.63
CA ILE A 190 -7.66 -14.83 3.42
C ILE A 190 -8.19 -16.12 2.78
N LYS A 191 -9.46 -16.08 2.37
CA LYS A 191 -10.11 -17.20 1.68
C LYS A 191 -9.51 -17.41 0.28
N THR A 192 -9.36 -18.67 -0.11
CA THR A 192 -8.83 -19.13 -1.41
C THR A 192 -9.38 -18.37 -2.64
N PRO A 193 -10.71 -18.15 -2.83
CA PRO A 193 -11.20 -17.41 -4.01
C PRO A 193 -10.77 -15.94 -4.04
N GLN A 194 -10.59 -15.31 -2.88
CA GLN A 194 -10.12 -13.92 -2.80
C GLN A 194 -8.65 -13.84 -3.18
N LEU A 195 -7.82 -14.81 -2.78
CA LEU A 195 -6.40 -14.89 -3.15
C LEU A 195 -6.18 -14.89 -4.67
N PHE A 196 -7.03 -15.58 -5.44
CA PHE A 196 -6.95 -15.56 -6.90
C PHE A 196 -7.26 -14.17 -7.49
N LYS A 197 -8.32 -13.51 -7.00
CA LYS A 197 -8.69 -12.18 -7.47
C LYS A 197 -7.63 -11.14 -7.10
N ILE A 198 -7.06 -11.27 -5.91
CA ILE A 198 -5.91 -10.50 -5.42
C ILE A 198 -4.72 -10.69 -6.37
N LEU A 199 -4.36 -11.93 -6.69
CA LEU A 199 -3.26 -12.24 -7.61
C LEU A 199 -3.47 -11.60 -8.99
N THR A 200 -4.65 -11.73 -9.57
CA THR A 200 -4.97 -11.10 -10.87
C THR A 200 -4.85 -9.57 -10.80
N ASN A 201 -5.42 -8.93 -9.78
CA ASN A 201 -5.34 -7.48 -9.62
C ASN A 201 -3.89 -6.99 -9.45
N CYS A 202 -3.05 -7.73 -8.72
CA CYS A 202 -1.63 -7.40 -8.60
C CYS A 202 -0.89 -7.54 -9.92
N ILE A 203 -1.11 -8.63 -10.67
CA ILE A 203 -0.48 -8.84 -11.99
C ILE A 203 -0.88 -7.72 -12.93
N ASP A 204 -2.17 -7.39 -13.03
CA ASP A 204 -2.65 -6.30 -13.89
C ASP A 204 -2.00 -4.95 -13.52
N PHE A 205 -1.89 -4.63 -12.23
CA PHE A 205 -1.25 -3.40 -11.76
C PHE A 205 0.22 -3.33 -12.19
N TYR A 206 1.01 -4.37 -11.91
CA TYR A 206 2.44 -4.38 -12.24
C TYR A 206 2.67 -4.37 -13.75
N LEU A 207 1.87 -5.11 -14.53
CA LEU A 207 2.01 -5.13 -15.99
C LEU A 207 1.74 -3.76 -16.61
N VAL A 208 0.66 -3.09 -16.21
CA VAL A 208 0.36 -1.73 -16.70
C VAL A 208 1.42 -0.74 -16.25
N TYR A 209 1.92 -0.86 -15.02
CA TYR A 209 3.02 -0.03 -14.52
C TYR A 209 4.30 -0.20 -15.36
N ILE A 210 4.68 -1.45 -15.67
CA ILE A 210 5.86 -1.77 -16.49
C ILE A 210 5.72 -1.19 -17.91
N ILE A 211 4.58 -1.41 -18.56
CA ILE A 211 4.33 -0.94 -19.93
C ILE A 211 4.37 0.59 -19.98
N LYS A 212 3.67 1.29 -19.08
CA LYS A 212 3.66 2.77 -19.07
C LYS A 212 5.02 3.38 -18.71
N THR A 213 5.82 2.69 -17.89
CA THR A 213 7.20 3.11 -17.60
C THR A 213 8.10 2.98 -18.82
N SER A 214 7.92 1.91 -19.61
CA SER A 214 8.67 1.68 -20.86
C SER A 214 8.36 2.72 -21.94
N GLU A 215 7.10 3.17 -22.03
CA GLU A 215 6.65 4.15 -23.03
C GLU A 215 7.02 5.61 -22.68
N ASN A 216 7.77 5.86 -21.60
CA ASN A 216 8.11 7.20 -21.08
C ASN A 216 6.89 8.10 -20.81
N GLN A 217 5.68 7.53 -20.68
CA GLN A 217 4.44 8.26 -20.36
C GLN A 217 4.37 8.53 -18.84
N THR A 218 5.30 9.34 -18.35
CA THR A 218 5.43 9.72 -16.93
C THR A 218 4.26 10.58 -16.42
N GLN A 219 3.47 11.18 -17.31
CA GLN A 219 2.32 12.01 -16.92
C GLN A 219 1.17 11.20 -16.32
N ASP A 220 0.97 9.95 -16.73
CA ASP A 220 -0.01 9.04 -16.11
C ASP A 220 0.53 8.37 -14.83
N ILE A 221 1.85 8.43 -14.61
CA ILE A 221 2.54 7.94 -13.39
C ILE A 221 2.41 8.96 -12.26
N LEU A 222 1.97 10.21 -12.53
CA LEU A 222 1.79 11.28 -11.53
C LEU A 222 0.77 10.96 -10.41
N PHE A 223 -0.03 9.90 -10.55
CA PHE A 223 -0.84 9.38 -9.44
C PHE A 223 -0.04 8.52 -8.44
N THR A 224 1.23 8.24 -8.73
CA THR A 224 2.09 7.32 -7.99
C THR A 224 3.34 8.06 -7.51
N ASP A 225 3.29 8.64 -6.30
CA ASP A 225 4.48 9.13 -5.57
C ASP A 225 5.49 8.02 -5.18
N CYS A 226 5.34 6.81 -5.73
CA CYS A 226 6.19 5.65 -5.43
C CYS A 226 6.82 5.16 -6.73
N ILE A 227 8.11 5.41 -6.89
CA ILE A 227 8.92 4.79 -7.92
C ILE A 227 9.20 3.35 -7.46
N ILE A 228 8.64 2.38 -8.18
CA ILE A 228 8.96 0.97 -7.96
C ILE A 228 10.24 0.67 -8.73
N GLU A 229 11.36 0.46 -8.02
CA GLU A 229 12.68 0.22 -8.61
C GLU A 229 12.71 -1.06 -9.48
N ASP A 230 12.14 -2.15 -8.97
CA ASP A 230 12.04 -3.42 -9.70
C ASP A 230 10.60 -3.99 -9.63
N PRO A 231 9.74 -3.62 -10.59
CA PRO A 231 8.35 -4.07 -10.63
C PRO A 231 8.20 -5.56 -10.95
N TRP A 232 9.13 -6.16 -11.70
CA TRP A 232 9.11 -7.58 -12.03
C TRP A 232 9.38 -8.44 -10.80
N ASN A 233 10.43 -8.14 -10.05
CA ASN A 233 10.73 -8.85 -8.81
C ASN A 233 9.61 -8.66 -7.77
N SER A 234 9.03 -7.46 -7.68
CA SER A 234 7.87 -7.21 -6.82
C SER A 234 6.69 -8.11 -7.19
N MET A 235 6.36 -8.23 -8.48
CA MET A 235 5.32 -9.14 -8.96
C MET A 235 5.64 -10.62 -8.68
N PHE A 236 6.89 -11.04 -8.87
CA PHE A 236 7.32 -12.41 -8.58
C PHE A 236 7.22 -12.75 -7.09
N ASN A 237 7.54 -11.81 -6.21
CA ASN A 237 7.36 -11.97 -4.76
C ASN A 237 5.88 -12.10 -4.37
N VAL A 238 4.99 -11.35 -5.04
CA VAL A 238 3.53 -11.52 -4.87
C VAL A 238 3.08 -12.91 -5.29
N PHE A 239 3.52 -13.37 -6.48
CA PHE A 239 3.21 -14.72 -6.97
C PHE A 239 3.70 -15.80 -5.99
N LYS A 240 4.93 -15.69 -5.49
CA LYS A 240 5.51 -16.62 -4.51
C LYS A 240 4.71 -16.68 -3.23
N THR A 241 4.33 -15.52 -2.72
CA THR A 241 3.59 -15.40 -1.46
C THR A 241 2.20 -16.02 -1.56
N ILE A 242 1.43 -15.61 -2.57
CA ILE A 242 0.07 -16.13 -2.77
C ILE A 242 0.11 -17.61 -3.14
N GLY A 243 1.06 -18.02 -3.99
CA GLY A 243 1.29 -19.42 -4.32
C GLY A 243 1.56 -20.28 -3.08
N ARG A 244 2.36 -19.78 -2.13
CA ARG A 244 2.59 -20.47 -0.84
C ARG A 244 1.31 -20.62 -0.03
N GLN A 245 0.48 -19.57 0.05
CA GLN A 245 -0.81 -19.61 0.75
C GLN A 245 -1.83 -20.54 0.09
N LEU A 246 -1.78 -20.68 -1.24
CA LEU A 246 -2.61 -21.61 -2.01
C LEU A 246 -2.06 -23.05 -2.05
N GLY A 247 -0.90 -23.32 -1.45
CA GLY A 247 -0.26 -24.62 -1.46
C GLY A 247 0.25 -25.05 -2.83
N TRP A 248 0.63 -24.10 -3.69
CA TRP A 248 1.13 -24.37 -5.03
C TRP A 248 2.53 -24.96 -5.00
N GLU A 249 2.81 -25.92 -5.88
CA GLU A 249 4.13 -26.56 -5.99
C GLU A 249 5.18 -25.67 -6.68
N LEU A 250 4.73 -24.76 -7.56
CA LEU A 250 5.58 -23.88 -8.36
C LEU A 250 5.67 -22.46 -7.78
N TYR A 251 5.39 -22.26 -6.50
CA TYR A 251 5.34 -20.92 -5.90
C TYR A 251 6.68 -20.16 -6.04
N ASP A 252 7.83 -20.83 -5.93
CA ASP A 252 9.17 -20.19 -5.98
C ASP A 252 9.77 -20.10 -7.40
N LEU A 253 8.95 -20.30 -8.43
CA LEU A 253 9.41 -20.52 -9.81
C LEU A 253 10.18 -19.34 -10.42
N PHE A 254 9.76 -18.10 -10.12
CA PHE A 254 10.36 -16.89 -10.69
C PHE A 254 11.40 -16.21 -9.80
N THR A 255 11.38 -16.51 -8.50
CA THR A 255 12.31 -15.97 -7.50
C THR A 255 13.59 -16.79 -7.36
N SER A 256 13.56 -18.04 -7.81
CA SER A 256 14.77 -18.83 -7.99
C SER A 256 15.62 -18.26 -9.13
N SER A 257 16.94 -18.23 -8.99
CA SER A 257 17.92 -17.77 -10.01
C SER A 257 18.00 -18.68 -11.25
N LEU A 258 16.93 -19.38 -11.57
CA LEU A 258 16.83 -20.28 -12.70
C LEU A 258 16.72 -19.48 -14.00
N GLY A 259 17.55 -19.82 -14.98
CA GLY A 259 17.39 -19.28 -16.33
C GLY A 259 16.03 -19.62 -16.93
N LYS A 260 15.51 -18.76 -17.83
CA LYS A 260 14.18 -18.87 -18.47
C LYS A 260 13.88 -20.27 -19.04
N LYS A 261 14.89 -20.94 -19.61
CA LYS A 261 14.79 -22.33 -20.13
C LYS A 261 14.46 -23.35 -19.04
N ASN A 262 15.05 -23.22 -17.86
CA ASN A 262 14.81 -24.12 -16.73
C ASN A 262 13.43 -23.87 -16.11
N ILE A 263 12.99 -22.60 -16.10
CA ILE A 263 11.63 -22.23 -15.70
C ILE A 263 10.60 -22.91 -16.63
N TRP A 264 10.77 -22.77 -17.95
CA TRP A 264 9.92 -23.43 -18.94
C TRP A 264 9.87 -24.95 -18.75
N GLN A 265 11.02 -25.61 -18.60
CA GLN A 265 11.06 -27.05 -18.38
C GLN A 265 10.29 -27.50 -17.13
N LYS A 266 10.35 -26.72 -16.04
CA LYS A 266 9.55 -27.00 -14.83
C LYS A 266 8.05 -26.84 -15.10
N ILE A 267 7.64 -25.80 -15.81
CA ILE A 267 6.23 -25.61 -16.21
C ILE A 267 5.76 -26.77 -17.10
N SER A 268 6.55 -27.17 -18.11
CA SER A 268 6.17 -28.27 -19.01
C SER A 268 6.04 -29.60 -18.28
N ARG A 269 6.96 -29.92 -17.36
CA ARG A 269 6.86 -31.13 -16.52
C ARG A 269 5.61 -31.09 -15.64
N TYR A 270 5.30 -29.94 -15.07
CA TYR A 270 4.09 -29.76 -14.28
C TYR A 270 2.81 -29.85 -15.14
N ALA A 271 2.83 -29.34 -16.38
CA ALA A 271 1.72 -29.45 -17.30
C ALA A 271 1.37 -30.91 -17.63
N THR A 272 2.38 -31.75 -17.88
CA THR A 272 2.20 -33.20 -18.06
C THR A 272 1.61 -33.83 -16.80
N HIS A 273 2.10 -33.44 -15.62
CA HIS A 273 1.56 -33.91 -14.34
C HIS A 273 0.09 -33.51 -14.10
N CYS A 274 -0.26 -32.27 -14.43
CA CYS A 274 -1.63 -31.76 -14.33
C CYS A 274 -2.57 -32.49 -15.28
N TYR A 275 -2.11 -32.82 -16.49
CA TYR A 275 -2.89 -33.57 -17.47
C TYR A 275 -3.24 -34.98 -16.94
N GLU A 276 -2.27 -35.65 -16.33
CA GLU A 276 -2.44 -37.00 -15.77
C GLU A 276 -3.30 -37.02 -14.50
N LYS A 277 -3.13 -36.05 -13.58
CA LYS A 277 -3.80 -36.05 -12.27
C LYS A 277 -5.06 -35.17 -12.17
N LYS A 278 -5.44 -34.44 -13.22
CA LYS A 278 -6.53 -33.44 -13.21
C LYS A 278 -6.46 -32.43 -12.05
N SER A 279 -5.26 -31.95 -11.73
CA SER A 279 -5.03 -31.10 -10.56
C SER A 279 -4.54 -29.70 -10.94
N ASN A 280 -5.04 -28.68 -10.22
CA ASN A 280 -4.55 -27.29 -10.15
C ASN A 280 -4.18 -26.58 -11.48
N TYR A 281 -5.05 -26.70 -12.50
CA TYR A 281 -4.90 -25.97 -13.78
C TYR A 281 -4.70 -24.46 -13.64
N ARG A 282 -5.21 -23.83 -12.58
CA ARG A 282 -5.06 -22.39 -12.34
C ARG A 282 -3.60 -21.98 -12.12
N GLN A 283 -2.84 -22.78 -11.36
CA GLN A 283 -1.42 -22.54 -11.12
C GLN A 283 -0.65 -22.55 -12.46
N LEU A 284 -0.95 -23.53 -13.32
CA LEU A 284 -0.34 -23.66 -14.64
C LEU A 284 -0.64 -22.43 -15.52
N VAL A 285 -1.88 -21.95 -15.52
CA VAL A 285 -2.29 -20.75 -16.29
C VAL A 285 -1.53 -19.52 -15.82
N PHE A 286 -1.51 -19.22 -14.52
CA PHE A 286 -0.81 -18.04 -14.00
C PHE A 286 0.70 -18.10 -14.26
N SER A 287 1.36 -19.24 -14.02
CA SER A 287 2.79 -19.40 -14.30
C SER A 287 3.12 -19.26 -15.78
N SER A 288 2.29 -19.82 -16.67
CA SER A 288 2.53 -19.74 -18.10
C SER A 288 2.29 -18.33 -18.64
N MET A 289 1.23 -17.65 -18.17
CA MET A 289 0.91 -16.28 -18.54
C MET A 289 2.01 -15.29 -18.11
N ILE A 290 2.45 -15.36 -16.86
CA ILE A 290 3.53 -14.49 -16.35
C ILE A 290 4.82 -14.70 -17.16
N LEU A 291 5.20 -15.95 -17.42
CA LEU A 291 6.39 -16.26 -18.21
C LEU A 291 6.26 -15.73 -19.64
N PHE A 292 5.10 -15.94 -20.28
CA PHE A 292 4.84 -15.46 -21.64
C PHE A 292 4.99 -13.94 -21.73
N ILE A 293 4.37 -13.20 -20.80
CA ILE A 293 4.40 -11.73 -20.81
C ILE A 293 5.80 -11.22 -20.51
N HIS A 294 6.54 -11.84 -19.58
CA HIS A 294 7.93 -11.49 -19.30
C HIS A 294 8.82 -11.68 -20.55
N CYS A 295 8.70 -12.83 -21.23
CA CYS A 295 9.45 -13.07 -22.46
C CYS A 295 9.07 -12.09 -23.59
N LEU A 296 7.79 -11.72 -23.69
CA LEU A 296 7.31 -10.74 -24.67
C LEU A 296 7.89 -9.35 -24.38
N PHE A 297 7.90 -8.95 -23.10
CA PHE A 297 8.50 -7.68 -22.67
C PHE A 297 10.00 -7.63 -22.98
N ASP A 298 10.76 -8.67 -22.58
CA ASP A 298 12.19 -8.76 -22.88
C ASP A 298 12.47 -8.69 -24.39
N TYR A 299 11.65 -9.37 -25.19
CA TYR A 299 11.74 -9.32 -26.64
C TYR A 299 11.54 -7.89 -27.15
N ASN A 300 10.50 -7.20 -26.71
CA ASN A 300 10.21 -5.83 -27.15
C ASN A 300 11.33 -4.87 -26.76
N THR A 301 11.82 -4.93 -25.52
CA THR A 301 12.97 -4.13 -25.07
C THR A 301 14.25 -4.41 -25.87
N SER A 302 14.48 -5.67 -26.23
CA SER A 302 15.64 -6.07 -27.05
C SER A 302 15.51 -5.60 -28.50
N VAL A 303 14.30 -5.57 -29.05
CA VAL A 303 14.02 -5.03 -30.39
C VAL A 303 14.18 -3.51 -30.40
N GLU A 304 13.65 -2.80 -29.40
CA GLU A 304 13.76 -1.34 -29.26
C GLU A 304 15.23 -0.91 -29.11
N SER A 305 16.01 -1.59 -28.25
CA SER A 305 17.45 -1.34 -28.09
C SER A 305 18.28 -1.71 -29.34
N GLY A 306 17.85 -2.71 -30.11
CA GLY A 306 18.45 -3.11 -31.38
C GLY A 306 18.23 -2.13 -32.55
N THR A 307 17.33 -1.15 -32.41
CA THR A 307 17.10 -0.11 -33.43
C THR A 307 17.99 1.13 -33.30
N GLY A 308 18.79 1.25 -32.21
CA GLY A 308 19.51 2.47 -31.85
C GLY A 308 21.04 2.42 -31.71
N GLY A 309 21.73 1.28 -31.87
CA GLY A 309 23.18 1.24 -31.68
C GLY A 309 23.82 -0.12 -31.98
N GLN A 310 25.10 -0.08 -32.37
CA GLN A 310 25.93 -1.19 -32.88
C GLN A 310 25.62 -2.57 -32.27
N ARG A 311 25.17 -3.49 -33.14
CA ARG A 311 25.04 -4.92 -32.88
C ARG A 311 26.40 -5.51 -32.49
N THR A 312 26.49 -6.09 -31.30
CA THR A 312 27.43 -7.19 -31.03
C THR A 312 26.69 -8.51 -31.31
N ASP A 313 27.36 -9.41 -32.02
CA ASP A 313 26.83 -10.62 -32.70
C ASP A 313 26.14 -11.70 -31.84
N SER A 314 25.73 -11.42 -30.59
CA SER A 314 25.28 -12.48 -29.67
C SER A 314 23.77 -12.71 -29.57
N ASP A 315 22.92 -11.71 -29.86
CA ASP A 315 21.46 -11.82 -29.66
C ASP A 315 20.67 -11.31 -30.87
N ASN A 316 20.85 -11.96 -32.03
CA ASN A 316 19.93 -11.79 -33.15
C ASN A 316 18.59 -12.49 -32.81
N LEU A 317 17.67 -11.73 -32.21
CA LEU A 317 16.26 -12.11 -32.05
C LEU A 317 15.55 -12.07 -33.41
N VAL A 318 15.71 -13.14 -34.18
CA VAL A 318 14.95 -13.38 -35.42
C VAL A 318 13.64 -14.07 -35.04
N LEU A 319 12.52 -13.38 -35.24
CA LEU A 319 11.20 -13.99 -35.22
C LEU A 319 11.12 -14.87 -36.48
N LEU A 320 11.28 -16.18 -36.29
CA LEU A 320 11.25 -17.17 -37.37
C LEU A 320 9.80 -17.37 -37.81
N GLU A 321 9.27 -16.43 -38.60
CA GLU A 321 8.08 -16.67 -39.41
C GLU A 321 8.43 -17.70 -40.49
N SER A 322 8.36 -18.99 -40.16
CA SER A 322 7.68 -19.98 -41.01
C SER A 322 7.64 -21.32 -40.27
N ILE A 323 6.45 -21.77 -39.89
CA ILE A 323 6.16 -23.20 -39.98
C ILE A 323 5.46 -23.35 -41.34
N SER A 324 6.23 -23.32 -42.42
CA SER A 324 5.75 -23.87 -43.67
C SER A 324 5.78 -25.38 -43.48
N SER A 325 4.62 -26.00 -43.53
CA SER A 325 4.42 -27.42 -43.36
C SER A 325 5.07 -28.20 -44.49
N ASP A 326 6.36 -28.50 -44.37
CA ASP A 326 7.01 -29.55 -45.14
C ASP A 326 6.62 -30.92 -44.55
N ILE A 327 5.37 -31.29 -44.78
CA ILE A 327 4.95 -32.69 -44.76
C ILE A 327 5.65 -33.35 -45.95
N GLN A 328 6.73 -34.05 -45.63
CA GLN A 328 7.47 -34.94 -46.51
C GLN A 328 6.50 -35.75 -47.41
N LYS A 329 6.47 -35.45 -48.71
CA LYS A 329 5.99 -36.40 -49.71
C LYS A 329 7.03 -37.51 -49.81
N SER A 330 6.78 -38.63 -49.13
CA SER A 330 7.58 -39.85 -49.31
C SER A 330 7.42 -40.35 -50.74
N GLU A 331 8.54 -40.51 -51.43
CA GLU A 331 8.66 -41.21 -52.70
C GLU A 331 8.08 -42.63 -52.59
N TYR A 332 7.20 -43.00 -53.52
CA TYR A 332 6.85 -44.39 -53.80
C TYR A 332 7.40 -44.78 -55.18
N PRO A 333 8.05 -45.94 -55.33
CA PRO A 333 8.67 -46.33 -56.60
C PRO A 333 7.63 -46.82 -57.60
N ALA A 334 7.84 -46.45 -58.87
CA ALA A 334 7.03 -46.84 -60.01
C ALA A 334 7.03 -48.37 -60.22
N LYS A 335 5.84 -48.98 -60.20
CA LYS A 335 5.62 -50.31 -60.79
C LYS A 335 4.99 -50.15 -62.18
N LYS A 336 5.73 -50.58 -63.20
CA LYS A 336 5.21 -50.86 -64.54
C LYS A 336 4.18 -52.00 -64.44
N ALA A 337 3.00 -51.82 -65.04
CA ALA A 337 2.13 -52.92 -65.42
C ALA A 337 1.56 -52.66 -66.83
N LYS A 338 1.66 -53.73 -67.63
CA LYS A 338 1.21 -53.85 -69.02
C LYS A 338 -0.30 -53.68 -69.14
N SER A 339 -0.74 -53.13 -70.28
CA SER A 339 -1.89 -53.62 -71.03
C SER A 339 -1.52 -53.66 -72.51
#